data_AF-A0A2D8VEB5-F1
#
_entry.id   AF-A0A2D8VEB5-F1
#
_cell.length_a   1.000
_cell.length_b   1.000
_cell.length_c   1.000
_cell.angle_alpha   90.00
_cell.angle_beta   90.00
_cell.angle_gamma   90.00
#
_symmetry.space_group_name_H-M   'P 1'
#
loop_
_entity.id
_entity.type
_entity.pdbx_description
1 polymer ?
#
loop_
_entity_poly.entity_id
_entity_poly.type
_entity_poly.pdbx_seq_one_letter_code
_entity_poly.pdbx_strand_id
1 'polypeptide(L)'
;MKHVKPSRTKTLSGFILLTVSSLACAWAQGNGEERKKAWKQHVGKPGPDGWRVNVIQPDPKDHGPDGFNYHDWDGDGDLDVLVNFEEGGYSRLYFNPGQKKIRGLWTEFIEFEKHGKCEDSGIGDLDQDGDLDYVANGGHVYFNPGAKNLRDPAKWKKMTLFRNEARNPVVSDVDGDGLNDLIVGAKAWYKQPLSGKHDAANWKRRELGEAIWPMNCIVTDMDGDGKKDILVQERRKQGLFYYRNPGKEKIEERWPVQVIDPQPSGMFAAHGDVNGDGLPDLIKAAQKIRIFLRRNEKGVPKYDRVEIELPAQPSSVRVKPKPKGVAIMEMNGDPSYPEIVIIPEYEAQLWYLTRVGKGKWVNTLMRMPAPESRKKMDNAFLVDLDGDGDLDIGTTEENGGWGVIWFENPGRGR
;
A
#
# COMPACT_ATOMS: atom_id res chain seq x y z
N MET A 1 3.73 59.60 -74.47
CA MET A 1 2.77 58.98 -73.52
C MET A 1 3.20 57.54 -73.30
N LYS A 2 3.83 57.26 -72.15
CA LYS A 2 4.42 55.96 -71.80
C LYS A 2 3.47 55.25 -70.82
N HIS A 3 3.02 54.05 -71.18
CA HIS A 3 2.16 53.23 -70.33
C HIS A 3 2.95 52.56 -69.20
N VAL A 4 2.50 52.81 -67.97
CA VAL A 4 3.01 52.24 -66.71
C VAL A 4 2.19 50.99 -66.37
N LYS A 5 2.87 49.88 -66.04
CA LYS A 5 2.28 48.67 -65.46
C LYS A 5 2.01 48.87 -63.96
N PRO A 6 0.91 48.35 -63.37
CA PRO A 6 0.76 48.32 -61.93
C PRO A 6 1.42 47.08 -61.30
N SER A 7 2.09 47.30 -60.16
CA SER A 7 2.77 46.32 -59.31
C SER A 7 1.77 45.49 -58.49
N ARG A 8 1.97 44.17 -58.43
CA ARG A 8 1.28 43.27 -57.49
C ARG A 8 1.92 43.39 -56.10
N THR A 9 1.17 43.93 -55.14
CA THR A 9 1.43 43.77 -53.70
C THR A 9 0.83 42.44 -53.24
N LYS A 10 1.66 41.55 -52.67
CA LYS A 10 1.22 40.35 -51.96
C LYS A 10 0.98 40.73 -50.49
N THR A 11 -0.27 40.65 -50.04
CA THR A 11 -0.62 40.60 -48.62
C THR A 11 -0.39 39.18 -48.09
N LEU A 12 0.53 39.02 -47.13
CA LEU A 12 0.62 37.81 -46.31
C LEU A 12 -0.35 37.96 -45.14
N SER A 13 -1.41 37.16 -45.13
CA SER A 13 -2.27 36.94 -43.96
C SER A 13 -1.63 35.85 -43.10
N GLY A 14 -0.95 36.22 -42.02
CA GLY A 14 -0.42 35.28 -41.04
C GLY A 14 -1.53 34.80 -40.10
N PHE A 15 -1.98 33.56 -40.28
CA PHE A 15 -2.70 32.82 -39.22
C PHE A 15 -1.65 32.31 -38.22
N ILE A 16 -1.69 32.82 -36.99
CA ILE A 16 -0.95 32.23 -35.87
C ILE A 16 -1.74 31.02 -35.40
N LEU A 17 -1.37 29.84 -35.90
CA LEU A 17 -1.72 28.58 -35.26
C LEU A 17 -0.81 28.42 -34.03
N LEU A 18 -1.33 28.64 -32.82
CA LEU A 18 -0.66 28.19 -31.60
C LEU A 18 -0.76 26.66 -31.55
N THR A 19 0.21 25.98 -32.14
CA THR A 19 0.41 24.54 -31.94
C THR A 19 0.98 24.33 -30.54
N VAL A 20 0.12 23.97 -29.58
CA VAL A 20 0.55 23.26 -28.37
C VAL A 20 0.86 21.83 -28.79
N SER A 21 2.07 21.61 -29.27
CA SER A 21 2.53 20.28 -29.68
C SER A 21 4.03 20.21 -29.51
N SER A 22 4.46 19.33 -28.59
CA SER A 22 5.62 18.42 -28.71
C SER A 22 6.57 18.32 -27.49
N LEU A 23 6.16 18.69 -26.27
CA LEU A 23 6.90 18.25 -25.07
C LEU A 23 6.56 16.82 -24.60
N ALA A 24 5.45 16.24 -25.08
CA ALA A 24 4.99 14.91 -24.66
C ALA A 24 5.56 13.73 -25.50
N CYS A 25 6.33 13.97 -26.56
CA CYS A 25 6.77 12.91 -27.49
C CYS A 25 8.28 12.63 -27.49
N ALA A 26 9.08 13.33 -26.67
CA ALA A 26 10.52 13.08 -26.57
C ALA A 26 10.90 11.97 -25.58
N TRP A 27 9.95 11.46 -24.80
CA TRP A 27 10.20 10.59 -23.64
C TRP A 27 10.50 9.11 -23.96
N ALA A 28 10.40 8.72 -25.23
CA ALA A 28 10.63 7.34 -25.65
C ALA A 28 12.12 6.98 -25.90
N GLN A 29 13.07 7.92 -25.77
CA GLN A 29 14.46 7.71 -26.22
C GLN A 29 15.55 7.92 -25.15
N GLY A 30 15.19 8.17 -23.88
CA GLY A 30 16.18 8.21 -22.80
C GLY A 30 16.78 6.83 -22.55
N ASN A 31 18.09 6.77 -22.29
CA ASN A 31 18.75 5.53 -21.89
C ASN A 31 18.19 5.04 -20.53
N GLY A 32 18.46 3.78 -20.15
CA GLY A 32 17.87 3.17 -18.94
C GLY A 32 18.11 3.96 -17.65
N GLU A 33 19.27 4.62 -17.54
CA GLU A 33 19.66 5.46 -16.39
C GLU A 33 18.87 6.76 -16.28
N GLU A 34 18.57 7.40 -17.41
CA GLU A 34 17.75 8.63 -17.42
C GLU A 34 16.32 8.34 -16.99
N ARG A 35 15.76 7.19 -17.39
CA ARG A 35 14.43 6.75 -16.96
C ARG A 35 14.35 6.56 -15.44
N LYS A 36 15.38 5.97 -14.82
CA LYS A 36 15.48 5.79 -13.36
C LYS A 36 15.59 7.08 -12.56
N LYS A 37 15.82 8.22 -13.23
CA LYS A 37 15.88 9.56 -12.62
C LYS A 37 14.71 10.45 -13.02
N ALA A 38 13.73 9.93 -13.78
CA ALA A 38 12.58 10.68 -14.26
C ALA A 38 11.77 11.32 -13.12
N TRP A 39 11.71 10.68 -11.94
CA TRP A 39 11.05 11.19 -10.75
C TRP A 39 11.49 12.62 -10.36
N LYS A 40 12.75 13.00 -10.61
CA LYS A 40 13.32 14.30 -10.20
C LYS A 40 12.56 15.50 -10.76
N GLN A 41 11.91 15.34 -11.90
CA GLN A 41 11.16 16.43 -12.50
C GLN A 41 9.79 16.66 -11.87
N HIS A 42 9.28 15.66 -11.14
CA HIS A 42 7.92 15.60 -10.61
C HIS A 42 7.84 15.89 -9.11
N VAL A 43 8.88 15.50 -8.35
CA VAL A 43 8.87 15.56 -6.89
C VAL A 43 8.63 16.99 -6.37
N GLY A 44 7.75 17.09 -5.37
CA GLY A 44 7.41 18.30 -4.63
C GLY A 44 6.60 19.33 -5.41
N LYS A 45 6.32 19.11 -6.70
CA LYS A 45 5.52 20.02 -7.53
C LYS A 45 4.05 19.63 -7.49
N PRO A 46 3.14 20.56 -7.20
CA PRO A 46 1.71 20.27 -7.24
C PRO A 46 1.27 20.02 -8.67
N GLY A 47 0.49 18.96 -8.86
CA GLY A 47 -0.23 18.70 -10.09
C GLY A 47 -1.43 19.66 -10.27
N PRO A 48 -2.18 19.53 -11.37
CA PRO A 48 -3.35 20.38 -11.63
C PRO A 48 -4.44 20.34 -10.56
N ASP A 49 -4.52 19.22 -9.80
CA ASP A 49 -5.44 19.03 -8.67
C ASP A 49 -4.81 19.38 -7.32
N GLY A 50 -3.61 19.95 -7.28
CA GLY A 50 -2.90 20.27 -6.05
C GLY A 50 -2.07 19.12 -5.47
N TRP A 51 -2.45 17.87 -5.72
CA TRP A 51 -1.70 16.68 -5.31
C TRP A 51 -0.21 16.79 -5.66
N ARG A 52 0.66 16.43 -4.72
CA ARG A 52 2.10 16.36 -4.96
C ARG A 52 2.54 14.90 -4.92
N VAL A 53 3.58 14.60 -5.69
CA VAL A 53 4.32 13.37 -5.45
C VAL A 53 5.61 13.71 -4.74
N ASN A 54 5.96 12.92 -3.74
CA ASN A 54 7.19 13.04 -3.00
C ASN A 54 7.91 11.68 -3.02
N VAL A 55 9.24 11.69 -3.06
CA VAL A 55 10.07 10.49 -3.03
C VAL A 55 10.87 10.52 -1.74
N ILE A 56 10.65 9.53 -0.88
CA ILE A 56 11.36 9.34 0.39
C ILE A 56 12.76 8.81 0.08
N GLN A 57 12.83 7.73 -0.69
CA GLN A 57 14.07 7.12 -1.14
C GLN A 57 13.97 6.65 -2.60
N PRO A 58 14.86 7.10 -3.51
CA PRO A 58 14.93 6.58 -4.87
C PRO A 58 15.71 5.26 -4.91
N ASP A 59 15.28 4.33 -5.76
CA ASP A 59 15.88 3.01 -5.91
C ASP A 59 16.45 2.74 -7.32
N PRO A 60 17.50 3.47 -7.75
CA PRO A 60 18.05 3.31 -9.09
C PRO A 60 18.72 1.95 -9.33
N LYS A 61 18.90 1.13 -8.28
CA LYS A 61 19.50 -0.19 -8.38
C LYS A 61 18.46 -1.31 -8.42
N ASP A 62 17.18 -0.98 -8.40
CA ASP A 62 16.06 -1.93 -8.37
C ASP A 62 16.24 -2.98 -7.26
N HIS A 63 16.57 -2.51 -6.05
CA HIS A 63 16.54 -3.34 -4.84
C HIS A 63 15.10 -3.70 -4.42
N GLY A 64 14.09 -3.11 -5.04
CA GLY A 64 12.71 -3.58 -4.96
C GLY A 64 12.02 -3.25 -3.66
N PRO A 65 11.79 -1.97 -3.31
CA PRO A 65 10.94 -1.66 -2.17
C PRO A 65 9.55 -2.22 -2.42
N ASP A 66 9.12 -3.11 -1.55
CA ASP A 66 7.84 -3.81 -1.60
C ASP A 66 7.34 -3.87 -0.16
N GLY A 67 6.21 -3.25 0.14
CA GLY A 67 5.75 -3.02 1.51
C GLY A 67 6.21 -1.71 2.16
N PHE A 68 5.34 -1.18 3.03
CA PHE A 68 5.47 0.11 3.71
C PHE A 68 4.81 0.01 5.09
N ASN A 69 5.52 0.36 6.15
CA ASN A 69 4.96 0.51 7.50
C ASN A 69 5.38 1.86 8.06
N TYR A 70 4.53 2.45 8.90
CA TYR A 70 4.74 3.80 9.42
C TYR A 70 4.26 3.92 10.86
N HIS A 71 5.13 4.42 11.72
CA HIS A 71 4.88 4.66 13.14
C HIS A 71 5.81 5.76 13.61
N ASP A 72 5.52 6.37 14.76
CA ASP A 72 6.50 7.20 15.47
C ASP A 72 7.46 6.25 16.20
N TRP A 73 8.58 5.88 15.56
CA TRP A 73 9.49 4.85 16.10
C TRP A 73 10.43 5.42 17.16
N ASP A 74 10.76 6.71 17.08
CA ASP A 74 11.68 7.36 18.01
C ASP A 74 11.01 8.26 19.07
N GLY A 75 9.69 8.40 19.01
CA GLY A 75 8.86 9.08 20.00
C GLY A 75 8.89 10.61 19.87
N ASP A 76 9.22 11.14 18.69
CA ASP A 76 9.30 12.57 18.44
C ASP A 76 7.98 13.20 17.96
N GLY A 77 6.97 12.37 17.70
CA GLY A 77 5.63 12.75 17.28
C GLY A 77 5.42 12.82 15.77
N ASP A 78 6.48 12.67 14.97
CA ASP A 78 6.39 12.54 13.52
C ASP A 78 6.40 11.05 13.11
N LEU A 79 5.69 10.67 12.04
CA LEU A 79 5.69 9.29 11.56
C LEU A 79 6.97 8.99 10.76
N ASP A 80 7.71 7.96 11.18
CA ASP A 80 8.82 7.36 10.44
C ASP A 80 8.34 6.25 9.51
N VAL A 81 9.20 5.80 8.60
CA VAL A 81 8.84 4.81 7.57
C VAL A 81 9.81 3.62 7.56
N LEU A 82 9.26 2.43 7.76
CA LEU A 82 9.95 1.16 7.64
C LEU A 82 9.61 0.48 6.31
N VAL A 83 10.63 0.14 5.52
CA VAL A 83 10.49 -0.38 4.15
C VAL A 83 11.29 -1.66 3.98
N ASN A 84 10.67 -2.66 3.35
CA ASN A 84 11.34 -3.88 2.94
C ASN A 84 11.83 -3.76 1.50
N PHE A 85 13.06 -4.18 1.23
CA PHE A 85 13.62 -4.24 -0.12
C PHE A 85 13.70 -5.69 -0.54
N GLU A 86 12.72 -6.15 -1.31
CA GLU A 86 12.55 -7.55 -1.70
C GLU A 86 13.80 -8.08 -2.41
N GLU A 87 14.19 -7.47 -3.52
CA GLU A 87 15.34 -7.93 -4.31
C GLU A 87 16.69 -7.62 -3.63
N GLY A 88 16.73 -6.58 -2.80
CA GLY A 88 17.88 -6.26 -1.94
C GLY A 88 18.12 -7.29 -0.83
N GLY A 89 17.04 -7.88 -0.33
CA GLY A 89 17.01 -8.86 0.76
C GLY A 89 17.29 -8.27 2.14
N TYR A 90 16.95 -7.00 2.35
CA TYR A 90 17.14 -6.25 3.60
C TYR A 90 15.99 -5.27 3.81
N SER A 91 15.94 -4.63 4.98
CA SER A 91 14.97 -3.60 5.30
C SER A 91 15.63 -2.37 5.89
N ARG A 92 14.94 -1.22 5.83
CA ARG A 92 15.42 0.04 6.40
C ARG A 92 14.30 0.75 7.15
N LEU A 93 14.66 1.36 8.28
CA LEU A 93 13.82 2.34 8.99
C LEU A 93 14.37 3.72 8.66
N TYR A 94 13.60 4.52 7.92
CA TYR A 94 13.90 5.91 7.59
C TYR A 94 13.22 6.83 8.60
N PHE A 95 14.00 7.75 9.16
CA PHE A 95 13.51 8.70 10.15
C PHE A 95 12.94 9.95 9.47
N ASN A 96 11.81 10.43 9.99
CA ASN A 96 11.17 11.63 9.49
C ASN A 96 12.12 12.82 9.63
N PRO A 97 12.43 13.56 8.55
CA PRO A 97 13.39 14.65 8.60
C PRO A 97 12.81 15.95 9.17
N GLY A 98 11.57 15.89 9.67
CA GLY A 98 10.75 16.98 10.15
C GLY A 98 10.12 17.82 9.02
N GLN A 99 9.08 18.55 9.39
CA GLN A 99 8.21 19.37 8.54
C GLN A 99 8.90 20.19 7.43
N LYS A 100 10.05 20.81 7.74
CA LYS A 100 10.77 21.66 6.77
C LYS A 100 11.42 20.88 5.64
N LYS A 101 11.71 19.59 5.86
CA LYS A 101 12.45 18.72 4.94
C LYS A 101 11.62 17.52 4.47
N ILE A 102 10.37 17.39 4.92
CA ILE A 102 9.50 16.24 4.66
C ILE A 102 9.34 15.89 3.17
N ARG A 103 9.32 16.91 2.30
CA ARG A 103 9.22 16.80 0.83
C ARG A 103 10.56 16.53 0.14
N GLY A 104 11.65 16.41 0.89
CA GLY A 104 12.98 16.03 0.42
C GLY A 104 13.25 14.53 0.58
N LEU A 105 14.44 14.09 0.15
CA LEU A 105 14.89 12.72 0.41
C LEU A 105 15.17 12.52 1.90
N TRP A 106 14.76 11.38 2.44
CA TRP A 106 15.05 11.02 3.82
C TRP A 106 16.41 10.33 3.87
N THR A 107 17.39 10.99 4.46
CA THR A 107 18.79 10.55 4.45
C THR A 107 19.22 9.87 5.75
N GLU A 108 18.43 10.01 6.81
CA GLU A 108 18.69 9.36 8.09
C GLU A 108 17.91 8.05 8.12
N PHE A 109 18.62 6.94 8.26
CA PHE A 109 18.02 5.61 8.36
C PHE A 109 18.97 4.64 9.05
N ILE A 110 18.40 3.55 9.59
CA ILE A 110 19.15 2.32 9.87
C ILE A 110 18.84 1.28 8.80
N GLU A 111 19.80 0.39 8.55
CA GLU A 111 19.63 -0.77 7.67
C GLU A 111 19.81 -2.04 8.49
N PHE A 112 18.84 -2.94 8.39
CA PHE A 112 18.93 -4.25 9.02
C PHE A 112 19.81 -5.18 8.19
N GLU A 113 20.51 -6.11 8.86
CA GLU A 113 21.28 -7.14 8.18
C GLU A 113 20.41 -7.94 7.21
N LYS A 114 20.99 -8.36 6.08
CA LYS A 114 20.30 -9.15 5.08
C LYS A 114 19.60 -10.36 5.67
N HIS A 115 18.32 -10.49 5.37
CA HIS A 115 17.43 -11.52 5.87
C HIS A 115 16.67 -12.24 4.75
N GLY A 116 17.09 -12.03 3.50
CA GLY A 116 16.43 -12.60 2.32
C GLY A 116 15.28 -11.73 1.85
N LYS A 117 14.64 -12.15 0.74
CA LYS A 117 13.52 -11.45 0.13
C LYS A 117 12.46 -11.13 1.16
N CYS A 118 11.92 -9.92 1.16
CA CYS A 118 10.87 -9.50 2.07
C CYS A 118 9.94 -8.55 1.34
N GLU A 119 8.69 -8.96 1.15
CA GLU A 119 7.64 -8.11 0.60
C GLU A 119 6.83 -7.52 1.76
N ASP A 120 6.13 -8.35 2.52
CA ASP A 120 5.35 -7.90 3.67
C ASP A 120 6.13 -8.00 4.98
N SER A 121 5.80 -7.12 5.92
CA SER A 121 6.26 -7.17 7.30
C SER A 121 5.14 -6.89 8.30
N GLY A 122 5.38 -7.32 9.54
CA GLY A 122 4.41 -7.22 10.62
C GLY A 122 5.01 -6.39 11.74
N ILE A 123 4.19 -5.52 12.33
CA ILE A 123 4.60 -4.61 13.40
C ILE A 123 3.74 -4.82 14.62
N GLY A 124 4.36 -4.85 15.80
CA GLY A 124 3.65 -4.90 17.07
C GLY A 124 4.61 -5.19 18.21
N ASP A 125 4.22 -4.81 19.42
CA ASP A 125 4.99 -5.08 20.64
C ASP A 125 4.93 -6.59 20.99
N LEU A 126 6.01 -7.33 20.71
CA LEU A 126 6.09 -8.78 20.88
C LEU A 126 6.81 -9.19 22.18
N ASP A 127 7.37 -8.25 22.93
CA ASP A 127 7.97 -8.53 24.23
C ASP A 127 7.35 -7.80 25.43
N GLN A 128 6.36 -6.94 25.18
CA GLN A 128 5.61 -6.12 26.13
C GLN A 128 6.44 -5.07 26.86
N ASP A 129 7.47 -4.53 26.21
CA ASP A 129 8.23 -3.41 26.75
C ASP A 129 7.65 -2.03 26.35
N GLY A 130 6.64 -2.01 25.48
CA GLY A 130 5.94 -0.82 25.01
C GLY A 130 6.50 -0.23 23.71
N ASP A 131 7.62 -0.76 23.22
CA ASP A 131 8.17 -0.40 21.91
C ASP A 131 7.64 -1.36 20.82
N LEU A 132 7.38 -0.84 19.63
CA LEU A 132 6.93 -1.70 18.52
C LEU A 132 8.10 -2.51 17.97
N ASP A 133 7.89 -3.82 17.77
CA ASP A 133 8.86 -4.71 17.15
C ASP A 133 8.58 -4.94 15.67
N TYR A 134 9.61 -5.36 14.94
CA TYR A 134 9.55 -5.61 13.51
C TYR A 134 9.67 -7.10 13.19
N VAL A 135 8.74 -7.62 12.38
CA VAL A 135 8.80 -8.97 11.83
C VAL A 135 9.00 -8.91 10.31
N ALA A 136 10.19 -9.32 9.88
CA ALA A 136 10.50 -9.51 8.47
C ALA A 136 10.05 -10.89 7.98
N ASN A 137 10.17 -11.09 6.67
CA ASN A 137 10.01 -12.40 6.05
C ASN A 137 10.93 -13.46 6.68
N GLY A 138 10.60 -14.74 6.50
CA GLY A 138 11.33 -15.83 7.14
C GLY A 138 11.08 -15.95 8.64
N GLY A 139 10.22 -15.14 9.25
CA GLY A 139 10.00 -15.15 10.70
C GLY A 139 11.19 -14.60 11.47
N HIS A 140 11.94 -13.68 10.86
CA HIS A 140 12.96 -12.89 11.52
C HIS A 140 12.29 -11.79 12.32
N VAL A 141 12.35 -11.89 13.65
CA VAL A 141 11.81 -10.90 14.58
C VAL A 141 12.96 -10.04 15.07
N TYR A 142 12.80 -8.73 15.00
CA TYR A 142 13.74 -7.72 15.45
C TYR A 142 13.08 -6.94 16.59
N PHE A 143 13.53 -7.21 17.81
CA PHE A 143 13.04 -6.53 19.01
C PHE A 143 13.67 -5.15 19.12
N ASN A 144 12.83 -4.14 19.30
CA ASN A 144 13.23 -2.74 19.35
C ASN A 144 14.00 -2.46 20.65
N PRO A 145 15.20 -1.84 20.61
CA PRO A 145 15.98 -1.57 21.80
C PRO A 145 15.56 -0.27 22.55
N GLY A 146 14.43 0.31 22.16
CA GLY A 146 13.87 1.57 22.61
C GLY A 146 14.54 2.81 22.00
N ALA A 147 13.83 3.95 22.07
CA ALA A 147 14.18 5.21 21.39
C ALA A 147 15.66 5.65 21.53
N LYS A 148 16.28 5.41 22.70
CA LYS A 148 17.69 5.78 22.95
C LYS A 148 18.69 5.02 22.09
N ASN A 149 18.38 3.77 21.74
CA ASN A 149 19.27 2.86 21.02
C ASN A 149 18.74 2.50 19.63
N LEU A 150 17.55 2.98 19.26
CA LEU A 150 16.86 2.69 18.03
C LEU A 150 17.74 2.84 16.78
N ARG A 151 18.56 3.89 16.74
CA ARG A 151 19.46 4.21 15.63
C ARG A 151 20.72 3.34 15.53
N ASP A 152 20.93 2.41 16.45
CA ASP A 152 22.01 1.43 16.39
C ASP A 152 21.44 0.04 16.03
N PRO A 153 21.52 -0.39 14.75
CA PRO A 153 20.97 -1.68 14.32
C PRO A 153 21.60 -2.88 15.05
N ALA A 154 22.80 -2.74 15.64
CA ALA A 154 23.42 -3.80 16.43
C ALA A 154 22.78 -3.99 17.82
N LYS A 155 21.94 -3.06 18.27
CA LYS A 155 21.19 -3.15 19.54
C LYS A 155 19.87 -3.88 19.39
N TRP A 156 19.32 -3.94 18.18
CA TRP A 156 18.12 -4.70 17.91
C TRP A 156 18.37 -6.18 18.12
N LYS A 157 17.58 -6.79 19.00
CA LYS A 157 17.73 -8.22 19.26
C LYS A 157 17.03 -9.00 18.16
N LYS A 158 17.78 -9.84 17.44
CA LYS A 158 17.22 -10.70 16.40
C LYS A 158 16.85 -12.07 16.96
N MET A 159 15.63 -12.50 16.70
CA MET A 159 15.14 -13.88 16.85
C MET A 159 14.70 -14.41 15.49
N THR A 160 14.74 -15.72 15.29
CA THR A 160 14.38 -16.35 14.02
C THR A 160 13.54 -17.59 14.29
N LEU A 161 12.24 -17.51 13.98
CA LEU A 161 11.27 -18.59 14.22
C LEU A 161 11.35 -19.69 13.16
N PHE A 162 11.62 -19.31 11.91
CA PHE A 162 11.81 -20.21 10.77
C PHE A 162 12.76 -19.54 9.77
N ARG A 163 12.94 -20.07 8.56
CA ARG A 163 13.86 -19.45 7.56
C ARG A 163 13.32 -19.43 6.13
N ASN A 164 12.18 -20.05 5.88
CA ASN A 164 11.55 -20.08 4.57
C ASN A 164 10.66 -18.86 4.40
N GLU A 165 10.55 -18.35 3.18
CA GLU A 165 9.63 -17.27 2.85
C GLU A 165 8.19 -17.59 3.31
N ALA A 166 7.62 -16.67 4.10
CA ALA A 166 6.22 -16.63 4.49
C ALA A 166 5.77 -15.17 4.52
N ARG A 167 4.84 -14.85 3.62
CA ARG A 167 4.28 -13.50 3.42
C ARG A 167 3.30 -13.12 4.51
N ASN A 168 2.92 -11.84 4.57
CA ASN A 168 1.89 -11.33 5.47
C ASN A 168 2.07 -11.78 6.94
N PRO A 169 3.21 -11.50 7.59
CA PRO A 169 3.28 -11.56 9.05
C PRO A 169 2.28 -10.58 9.67
N VAL A 170 1.45 -11.06 10.59
CA VAL A 170 0.46 -10.25 11.32
C VAL A 170 0.65 -10.45 12.82
N VAL A 171 0.77 -9.34 13.54
CA VAL A 171 0.91 -9.32 15.00
C VAL A 171 -0.43 -8.96 15.63
N SER A 172 -0.96 -9.83 16.48
CA SER A 172 -2.20 -9.56 17.24
C SER A 172 -2.35 -10.57 18.37
N ASP A 173 -3.00 -10.20 19.46
CA ASP A 173 -3.60 -11.16 20.40
C ASP A 173 -4.73 -11.93 19.68
N VAL A 174 -4.49 -13.21 19.41
CA VAL A 174 -5.37 -14.09 18.62
C VAL A 174 -6.25 -14.97 19.51
N ASP A 175 -5.75 -15.35 20.68
CA ASP A 175 -6.44 -16.26 21.60
C ASP A 175 -7.03 -15.57 22.85
N GLY A 176 -6.82 -14.26 22.97
CA GLY A 176 -7.38 -13.42 24.03
C GLY A 176 -6.71 -13.65 25.38
N ASP A 177 -5.41 -13.96 25.39
CA ASP A 177 -4.59 -14.09 26.60
C ASP A 177 -3.83 -12.81 26.97
N GLY A 178 -3.93 -11.77 26.15
CA GLY A 178 -3.31 -10.46 26.36
C GLY A 178 -1.88 -10.36 25.85
N LEU A 179 -1.34 -11.40 25.20
CA LEU A 179 -0.06 -11.36 24.50
C LEU A 179 -0.26 -11.20 22.99
N ASN A 180 0.62 -10.46 22.34
CA ASN A 180 0.61 -10.37 20.87
C ASN A 180 1.22 -11.63 20.26
N ASP A 181 0.42 -12.40 19.54
CA ASP A 181 0.91 -13.54 18.78
C ASP A 181 1.36 -13.13 17.37
N LEU A 182 1.93 -14.10 16.64
CA LEU A 182 2.34 -13.91 15.26
C LEU A 182 1.65 -14.92 14.32
N ILE A 183 0.91 -14.43 13.34
CA ILE A 183 0.39 -15.22 12.21
C ILE A 183 1.29 -14.97 11.01
N VAL A 184 1.67 -16.01 10.27
CA VAL A 184 2.50 -15.89 9.05
C VAL A 184 1.93 -16.73 7.92
N GLY A 185 1.97 -16.15 6.72
CA GLY A 185 1.56 -16.79 5.47
C GLY A 185 0.09 -17.21 5.46
N ALA A 186 -0.74 -16.65 6.34
CA ALA A 186 -2.10 -17.12 6.59
C ALA A 186 -2.19 -18.66 6.79
N LYS A 187 -1.12 -19.26 7.34
CA LYS A 187 -0.96 -20.71 7.49
C LYS A 187 -0.59 -21.12 8.89
N ALA A 188 0.32 -20.38 9.51
CA ALA A 188 0.87 -20.75 10.81
C ALA A 188 0.60 -19.63 11.82
N TRP A 189 0.20 -20.04 13.01
CA TRP A 189 0.10 -19.18 14.19
C TRP A 189 1.22 -19.58 15.15
N TYR A 190 2.03 -18.62 15.57
CA TYR A 190 3.05 -18.78 16.58
C TYR A 190 2.55 -18.09 17.84
N LYS A 191 2.14 -18.90 18.81
CA LYS A 191 1.69 -18.41 20.10
C LYS A 191 2.88 -17.93 20.93
N GLN A 192 2.80 -16.70 21.43
CA GLN A 192 3.81 -16.08 22.27
C GLN A 192 3.90 -16.78 23.64
N PRO A 193 5.10 -17.01 24.19
CA PRO A 193 5.25 -17.50 25.57
C PRO A 193 5.10 -16.37 26.59
N LEU A 194 4.65 -16.69 27.81
CA LEU A 194 4.61 -15.74 28.94
C LEU A 194 6.00 -15.21 29.32
N SER A 195 7.05 -16.01 29.13
CA SER A 195 8.43 -15.68 29.49
C SER A 195 9.41 -16.22 28.46
N GLY A 196 10.59 -15.60 28.34
CA GLY A 196 11.60 -16.03 27.37
C GLY A 196 11.18 -15.76 25.93
N LYS A 197 10.50 -14.62 25.69
CA LYS A 197 9.91 -14.20 24.41
C LYS A 197 10.93 -14.03 23.30
N HIS A 198 12.18 -13.80 23.64
CA HIS A 198 13.29 -13.66 22.68
C HIS A 198 13.96 -14.99 22.28
N ASP A 199 13.45 -16.12 22.77
CA ASP A 199 13.93 -17.45 22.39
C ASP A 199 12.85 -18.16 21.56
N ALA A 200 13.17 -18.40 20.29
CA ALA A 200 12.28 -19.03 19.32
C ALA A 200 11.78 -20.41 19.77
N ALA A 201 12.55 -21.13 20.60
CA ALA A 201 12.16 -22.45 21.10
C ALA A 201 10.94 -22.41 22.03
N ASN A 202 10.64 -21.25 22.62
CA ASN A 202 9.50 -21.06 23.52
C ASN A 202 8.19 -20.74 22.77
N TRP A 203 8.27 -20.34 21.50
CA TRP A 203 7.11 -20.02 20.67
C TRP A 203 6.47 -21.30 20.14
N LYS A 204 5.15 -21.44 20.35
CA LYS A 204 4.43 -22.64 19.96
C LYS A 204 3.77 -22.44 18.61
N ARG A 205 4.25 -23.17 17.60
CA ARG A 205 3.65 -23.18 16.27
C ARG A 205 2.38 -24.05 16.24
N ARG A 206 1.30 -23.50 15.70
CA ARG A 206 0.04 -24.15 15.37
C ARG A 206 -0.26 -23.97 13.88
N GLU A 207 -0.93 -24.95 13.29
CA GLU A 207 -1.40 -24.85 11.91
C GLU A 207 -2.77 -24.18 11.90
N LEU A 208 -2.84 -22.98 11.31
CA LEU A 208 -4.08 -22.23 11.13
C LEU A 208 -4.84 -22.74 9.89
N GLY A 209 -4.13 -22.93 8.78
CA GLY A 209 -4.73 -23.17 7.47
C GLY A 209 -3.75 -23.55 6.37
N GLU A 210 -4.18 -23.41 5.12
CA GLU A 210 -3.45 -23.91 3.93
C GLU A 210 -3.41 -22.91 2.75
N ALA A 211 -3.57 -21.61 3.02
CA ALA A 211 -3.56 -20.54 2.02
C ALA A 211 -2.30 -20.54 1.14
N ILE A 212 -2.40 -20.41 -0.17
CA ILE A 212 -1.25 -20.41 -1.10
C ILE A 212 -1.07 -19.02 -1.72
N TRP A 213 0.06 -18.40 -1.41
CA TRP A 213 0.37 -17.04 -1.87
C TRP A 213 -0.69 -16.03 -1.40
N PRO A 214 -0.87 -15.88 -0.06
CA PRO A 214 -1.65 -14.77 0.45
C PRO A 214 -0.97 -13.46 0.04
N MET A 215 -1.79 -12.47 -0.29
CA MET A 215 -1.37 -11.13 -0.69
C MET A 215 -1.72 -10.08 0.37
N ASN A 216 -2.70 -10.38 1.24
CA ASN A 216 -3.14 -9.47 2.29
C ASN A 216 -3.79 -10.31 3.40
N CYS A 217 -3.55 -9.94 4.66
CA CYS A 217 -4.25 -10.45 5.84
C CYS A 217 -4.75 -9.28 6.71
N ILE A 218 -6.04 -9.25 7.04
CA ILE A 218 -6.65 -8.26 7.94
C ILE A 218 -7.27 -8.98 9.13
N VAL A 219 -6.93 -8.56 10.34
CA VAL A 219 -7.50 -9.11 11.59
C VAL A 219 -8.67 -8.24 12.02
N THR A 220 -9.87 -8.83 12.04
CA THR A 220 -11.12 -8.11 12.35
C THR A 220 -12.21 -9.10 12.72
N ASP A 221 -13.21 -8.69 13.49
CA ASP A 221 -14.42 -9.48 13.72
C ASP A 221 -15.30 -9.46 12.47
N MET A 222 -15.33 -10.56 11.71
CA MET A 222 -16.09 -10.61 10.46
C MET A 222 -17.55 -10.93 10.73
N ASP A 223 -17.87 -11.81 11.67
CA ASP A 223 -19.22 -12.31 11.92
C ASP A 223 -19.96 -11.62 13.08
N GLY A 224 -19.35 -10.65 13.74
CA GLY A 224 -19.95 -9.86 14.81
C GLY A 224 -20.13 -10.63 16.12
N ASP A 225 -19.35 -11.69 16.34
CA ASP A 225 -19.39 -12.51 17.56
C ASP A 225 -18.43 -12.04 18.67
N GLY A 226 -17.68 -10.97 18.41
CA GLY A 226 -16.73 -10.34 19.34
C GLY A 226 -15.34 -10.96 19.31
N LYS A 227 -15.06 -11.93 18.43
CA LYS A 227 -13.73 -12.52 18.25
C LYS A 227 -13.09 -12.00 16.99
N LYS A 228 -11.78 -11.82 17.03
CA LYS A 228 -11.00 -11.42 15.86
C LYS A 228 -10.81 -12.62 14.92
N ASP A 229 -11.37 -12.51 13.73
CA ASP A 229 -11.14 -13.39 12.58
C ASP A 229 -9.95 -12.91 11.75
N ILE A 230 -9.57 -13.69 10.74
CA ILE A 230 -8.48 -13.34 9.81
C ILE A 230 -9.01 -13.36 8.37
N LEU A 231 -9.28 -12.19 7.81
CA LEU A 231 -9.61 -12.01 6.40
C LEU A 231 -8.35 -12.16 5.56
N VAL A 232 -8.42 -12.94 4.48
CA VAL A 232 -7.29 -13.26 3.60
C VAL A 232 -7.68 -13.04 2.15
N GLN A 233 -6.90 -12.24 1.44
CA GLN A 233 -6.93 -12.22 -0.02
C GLN A 233 -5.81 -13.13 -0.54
N GLU A 234 -6.21 -14.23 -1.17
CA GLU A 234 -5.30 -15.27 -1.66
C GLU A 234 -5.23 -15.30 -3.19
N ARG A 235 -4.01 -15.38 -3.73
CA ARG A 235 -3.78 -15.32 -5.16
C ARG A 235 -3.97 -16.65 -5.88
N ARG A 236 -3.71 -17.82 -5.26
CA ARG A 236 -3.62 -19.11 -5.99
C ARG A 236 -4.72 -20.14 -5.73
N LYS A 237 -5.41 -20.17 -4.59
CA LYS A 237 -6.40 -21.23 -4.28
C LYS A 237 -7.81 -20.73 -3.96
N GLN A 238 -8.05 -20.19 -2.77
CA GLN A 238 -9.39 -19.96 -2.20
C GLN A 238 -10.03 -18.62 -2.58
N GLY A 239 -9.25 -17.65 -3.09
CA GLY A 239 -9.74 -16.31 -3.42
C GLY A 239 -9.80 -15.39 -2.20
N LEU A 240 -10.93 -14.70 -1.99
CA LEU A 240 -11.19 -13.89 -0.81
C LEU A 240 -12.00 -14.71 0.21
N PHE A 241 -11.46 -14.90 1.40
CA PHE A 241 -12.08 -15.69 2.45
C PHE A 241 -11.64 -15.19 3.83
N TYR A 242 -12.25 -15.66 4.91
CA TYR A 242 -11.70 -15.47 6.25
C TYR A 242 -11.60 -16.80 7.00
N TYR A 243 -10.59 -16.90 7.87
CA TYR A 243 -10.53 -17.91 8.93
C TYR A 243 -11.39 -17.41 10.09
N ARG A 244 -12.44 -18.16 10.41
CA ARG A 244 -13.30 -17.86 11.55
C ARG A 244 -12.64 -18.31 12.84
N ASN A 245 -12.55 -17.42 13.81
CA ASN A 245 -12.04 -17.72 15.15
C ASN A 245 -12.99 -18.71 15.85
N PRO A 246 -12.55 -19.95 16.13
CA PRO A 246 -13.43 -20.98 16.67
C PRO A 246 -13.73 -20.79 18.17
N GLY A 247 -13.12 -19.77 18.81
CA GLY A 247 -13.22 -19.52 20.24
C GLY A 247 -12.18 -20.27 21.07
N LYS A 248 -12.02 -19.84 22.33
CA LYS A 248 -10.94 -20.27 23.24
C LYS A 248 -10.78 -21.79 23.37
N GLU A 249 -11.88 -22.54 23.38
CA GLU A 249 -11.86 -23.99 23.53
C GLU A 249 -11.21 -24.73 22.35
N LYS A 250 -11.26 -24.14 21.15
CA LYS A 250 -10.80 -24.76 19.90
C LYS A 250 -9.76 -23.91 19.17
N ILE A 251 -9.20 -22.91 19.84
CA ILE A 251 -8.33 -21.91 19.21
C ILE A 251 -7.06 -22.51 18.61
N GLU A 252 -6.55 -23.59 19.23
CA GLU A 252 -5.38 -24.34 18.76
C GLU A 252 -5.68 -25.36 17.64
N GLU A 253 -6.95 -25.56 17.29
CA GLU A 253 -7.36 -26.36 16.14
C GLU A 253 -7.19 -25.56 14.83
N ARG A 254 -7.35 -26.23 13.68
CA ARG A 254 -7.42 -25.52 12.39
C ARG A 254 -8.70 -24.70 12.32
N TRP A 255 -8.58 -23.45 11.88
CA TRP A 255 -9.72 -22.54 11.86
C TRP A 255 -10.64 -22.82 10.67
N PRO A 256 -11.97 -22.81 10.88
CA PRO A 256 -12.93 -22.95 9.78
C PRO A 256 -12.76 -21.85 8.73
N VAL A 257 -12.75 -22.22 7.45
CA VAL A 257 -12.71 -21.27 6.34
C VAL A 257 -14.11 -20.87 5.92
N GLN A 258 -14.34 -19.58 5.72
CA GLN A 258 -15.55 -19.03 5.12
C GLN A 258 -15.18 -18.25 3.86
N VAL A 259 -15.57 -18.78 2.69
CA VAL A 259 -15.26 -18.18 1.38
C VAL A 259 -16.26 -17.07 1.07
N ILE A 260 -15.76 -15.87 0.73
CA ILE A 260 -16.56 -14.71 0.33
C ILE A 260 -16.62 -14.60 -1.19
N ASP A 261 -15.47 -14.72 -1.86
CA ASP A 261 -15.36 -14.71 -3.32
C ASP A 261 -14.33 -15.75 -3.77
N PRO A 262 -14.74 -16.87 -4.39
CA PRO A 262 -13.85 -17.95 -4.77
C PRO A 262 -12.92 -17.59 -5.94
N GLN A 263 -13.01 -16.38 -6.52
CA GLN A 263 -12.12 -16.01 -7.61
C GLN A 263 -10.67 -15.83 -7.12
N PRO A 264 -9.70 -16.63 -7.61
CA PRO A 264 -8.29 -16.42 -7.30
C PRO A 264 -7.76 -15.18 -8.06
N SER A 265 -6.46 -14.90 -7.93
CA SER A 265 -5.75 -13.81 -8.63
C SER A 265 -6.11 -12.38 -8.23
N GLY A 266 -6.86 -12.18 -7.13
CA GLY A 266 -6.90 -10.85 -6.49
C GLY A 266 -5.56 -10.51 -5.84
N MET A 267 -5.24 -9.22 -5.82
CA MET A 267 -4.02 -8.67 -5.22
C MET A 267 -4.32 -8.23 -3.79
N PHE A 268 -4.68 -6.98 -3.53
CA PHE A 268 -5.03 -6.52 -2.18
C PHE A 268 -6.54 -6.39 -1.98
N ALA A 269 -6.94 -6.35 -0.70
CA ALA A 269 -8.30 -6.07 -0.29
C ALA A 269 -8.31 -4.98 0.80
N ALA A 270 -9.40 -4.22 0.87
CA ALA A 270 -9.67 -3.24 1.92
C ALA A 270 -11.00 -3.58 2.62
N HIS A 271 -11.11 -3.17 3.88
CA HIS A 271 -12.27 -3.41 4.74
C HIS A 271 -12.69 -2.11 5.43
N GLY A 272 -13.95 -1.71 5.27
CA GLY A 272 -14.49 -0.46 5.81
C GLY A 272 -15.83 -0.10 5.17
N ASP A 273 -16.62 0.75 5.80
CA ASP A 273 -17.91 1.20 5.27
C ASP A 273 -17.69 2.16 4.09
N VAL A 274 -18.14 1.78 2.89
CA VAL A 274 -18.03 2.61 1.68
C VAL A 274 -19.38 3.10 1.16
N ASN A 275 -20.45 2.78 1.90
CA ASN A 275 -21.81 3.02 1.46
C ASN A 275 -22.66 3.80 2.49
N GLY A 276 -22.12 4.04 3.68
CA GLY A 276 -22.63 4.89 4.74
C GLY A 276 -23.74 4.23 5.56
N ASP A 277 -23.83 2.90 5.56
CA ASP A 277 -24.86 2.17 6.31
C ASP A 277 -24.38 1.68 7.68
N GLY A 278 -23.14 1.99 8.06
CA GLY A 278 -22.51 1.60 9.33
C GLY A 278 -22.06 0.15 9.36
N LEU A 279 -22.17 -0.60 8.26
CA LEU A 279 -21.66 -1.96 8.14
C LEU A 279 -20.33 -1.93 7.39
N PRO A 280 -19.30 -2.66 7.85
CA PRO A 280 -18.04 -2.67 7.14
C PRO A 280 -18.15 -3.53 5.86
N ASP A 281 -17.83 -2.91 4.73
CA ASP A 281 -17.82 -3.50 3.40
C ASP A 281 -16.42 -4.04 3.05
N LEU A 282 -16.31 -4.73 1.90
CA LEU A 282 -15.04 -5.18 1.37
C LEU A 282 -14.81 -4.69 -0.05
N ILE A 283 -13.56 -4.36 -0.37
CA ILE A 283 -13.12 -4.05 -1.72
C ILE A 283 -11.98 -4.97 -2.08
N LYS A 284 -12.06 -5.57 -3.27
CA LYS A 284 -11.02 -6.45 -3.82
C LYS A 284 -10.49 -5.89 -5.13
N ALA A 285 -9.19 -5.68 -5.20
CA ALA A 285 -8.47 -5.37 -6.42
C ALA A 285 -8.09 -6.68 -7.13
N ALA A 286 -8.66 -6.92 -8.31
CA ALA A 286 -8.36 -8.07 -9.16
C ALA A 286 -8.34 -7.64 -10.64
N GLN A 287 -8.78 -8.51 -11.56
CA GLN A 287 -8.94 -8.11 -12.98
C GLN A 287 -9.98 -6.99 -13.17
N LYS A 288 -10.93 -6.90 -12.25
CA LYS A 288 -11.87 -5.81 -12.03
C LYS A 288 -11.82 -5.44 -10.56
N ILE A 289 -12.33 -4.26 -10.22
CA ILE A 289 -12.57 -3.91 -8.82
C ILE A 289 -13.93 -4.49 -8.43
N ARG A 290 -13.98 -5.18 -7.30
CA ARG A 290 -15.23 -5.68 -6.72
C ARG A 290 -15.46 -5.05 -5.37
N ILE A 291 -16.66 -4.52 -5.18
CA ILE A 291 -17.16 -4.01 -3.91
C ILE A 291 -18.19 -5.01 -3.41
N PHE A 292 -18.06 -5.44 -2.16
CA PHE A 292 -18.97 -6.34 -1.47
C PHE A 292 -19.64 -5.54 -0.36
N LEU A 293 -20.90 -5.18 -0.56
CA LEU A 293 -21.70 -4.39 0.37
C LEU A 293 -22.36 -5.29 1.39
N ARG A 294 -22.01 -5.15 2.67
CA ARG A 294 -22.49 -6.01 3.75
C ARG A 294 -23.97 -5.76 4.00
N ARG A 295 -24.73 -6.82 4.34
CA ARG A 295 -26.19 -6.76 4.52
C ARG A 295 -26.70 -7.17 5.89
N ASN A 296 -25.82 -7.64 6.76
CA ASN A 296 -26.17 -8.12 8.08
C ASN A 296 -25.12 -7.72 9.09
N GLU A 297 -25.58 -7.31 10.27
CA GLU A 297 -24.70 -6.94 11.38
C GLU A 297 -23.95 -8.15 11.95
N LYS A 298 -24.63 -9.29 12.13
CA LYS A 298 -24.08 -10.47 12.81
C LYS A 298 -24.32 -11.78 12.06
N GLY A 299 -23.56 -12.80 12.45
CA GLY A 299 -23.48 -14.10 11.80
C GLY A 299 -22.65 -14.06 10.52
N VAL A 300 -22.61 -15.18 9.80
CA VAL A 300 -21.86 -15.30 8.56
C VAL A 300 -22.20 -14.14 7.61
N PRO A 301 -21.19 -13.33 7.18
CA PRO A 301 -21.44 -12.14 6.37
C PRO A 301 -22.13 -12.48 5.04
N LYS A 302 -23.08 -11.62 4.66
CA LYS A 302 -23.81 -11.68 3.40
C LYS A 302 -23.57 -10.38 2.67
N TYR A 303 -23.19 -10.48 1.40
CA TYR A 303 -22.85 -9.32 0.59
C TYR A 303 -23.74 -9.19 -0.64
N ASP A 304 -24.04 -7.96 -1.02
CA ASP A 304 -24.38 -7.61 -2.41
C ASP A 304 -23.08 -7.24 -3.14
N ARG A 305 -22.89 -7.75 -4.36
CA ARG A 305 -21.65 -7.53 -5.12
C ARG A 305 -21.85 -6.51 -6.21
N VAL A 306 -20.96 -5.53 -6.27
CA VAL A 306 -20.86 -4.54 -7.33
C VAL A 306 -19.52 -4.72 -8.05
N GLU A 307 -19.57 -4.91 -9.37
CA GLU A 307 -18.36 -4.94 -10.21
C GLU A 307 -18.17 -3.58 -10.87
N ILE A 308 -16.96 -3.05 -10.79
CA ILE A 308 -16.60 -1.76 -11.38
C ILE A 308 -15.73 -2.02 -12.62
N GLU A 309 -16.17 -1.45 -13.74
CA GLU A 309 -15.38 -1.43 -14.97
C GLU A 309 -14.19 -0.48 -14.81
N LEU A 310 -13.07 -0.83 -15.44
CA LEU A 310 -11.85 -0.04 -15.35
C LEU A 310 -11.99 1.25 -16.18
N PRO A 311 -11.41 2.38 -15.73
CA PRO A 311 -11.47 3.63 -16.47
C PRO A 311 -10.63 3.53 -17.75
N ALA A 312 -11.04 4.30 -18.78
CA ALA A 312 -10.17 4.55 -19.92
C ALA A 312 -8.93 5.31 -19.45
N GLN A 313 -7.76 4.83 -19.85
CA GLN A 313 -6.46 5.41 -19.49
C GLN A 313 -6.01 6.45 -20.54
N PRO A 314 -5.11 7.38 -20.18
CA PRO A 314 -4.52 8.31 -21.14
C PRO A 314 -3.92 7.59 -22.35
N SER A 315 -3.96 8.23 -23.53
CA SER A 315 -3.45 7.64 -24.77
C SER A 315 -1.92 7.48 -24.79
N SER A 316 -1.17 7.85 -23.75
CA SER A 316 0.23 7.49 -23.55
C SER A 316 0.39 6.09 -22.97
N VAL A 317 -0.59 5.61 -22.20
CA VAL A 317 -0.58 4.29 -21.56
C VAL A 317 -0.71 3.20 -22.62
N ARG A 318 0.17 2.20 -22.56
CA ARG A 318 0.25 1.08 -23.53
C ARG A 318 -0.04 -0.27 -22.88
N VAL A 319 -0.18 -0.30 -21.56
CA VAL A 319 -0.52 -1.50 -20.79
C VAL A 319 -2.00 -1.52 -20.46
N LYS A 320 -2.56 -2.71 -20.23
CA LYS A 320 -3.91 -2.80 -19.66
C LYS A 320 -3.82 -2.41 -18.17
N PRO A 321 -4.62 -1.44 -17.69
CA PRO A 321 -4.62 -1.11 -16.27
C PRO A 321 -5.01 -2.34 -15.46
N LYS A 322 -4.26 -2.62 -14.40
CA LYS A 322 -4.50 -3.75 -13.50
C LYS A 322 -4.55 -3.23 -12.07
N PRO A 323 -5.73 -3.20 -11.42
CA PRO A 323 -5.84 -2.88 -10.00
C PRO A 323 -4.92 -3.76 -9.16
N LYS A 324 -4.13 -3.15 -8.28
CA LYS A 324 -3.30 -3.86 -7.31
C LYS A 324 -3.58 -3.36 -5.90
N GLY A 325 -3.09 -2.16 -5.57
CA GLY A 325 -3.34 -1.53 -4.28
C GLY A 325 -4.75 -0.96 -4.18
N VAL A 326 -5.33 -1.03 -2.99
CA VAL A 326 -6.66 -0.48 -2.69
C VAL A 326 -6.70 0.08 -1.28
N ALA A 327 -7.27 1.27 -1.14
CA ALA A 327 -7.49 1.91 0.16
C ALA A 327 -8.82 2.66 0.18
N ILE A 328 -9.40 2.83 1.38
CA ILE A 328 -10.62 3.60 1.61
C ILE A 328 -10.20 4.89 2.30
N MET A 329 -10.35 6.02 1.62
CA MET A 329 -9.83 7.29 2.06
C MET A 329 -10.86 8.39 1.85
N GLU A 330 -10.96 9.28 2.81
CA GLU A 330 -11.77 10.48 2.64
C GLU A 330 -11.04 11.53 1.79
N MET A 331 -11.62 11.93 0.65
CA MET A 331 -10.93 12.84 -0.30
C MET A 331 -11.69 14.12 -0.62
N ASN A 332 -13.00 14.16 -0.44
CA ASN A 332 -13.86 15.22 -1.00
C ASN A 332 -14.53 16.14 0.06
N GLY A 333 -13.98 16.16 1.28
CA GLY A 333 -14.59 15.36 2.33
C GLY A 333 -16.05 15.50 2.80
N ASP A 334 -16.87 14.61 2.27
CA ASP A 334 -18.03 14.00 2.89
C ASP A 334 -17.64 12.64 3.51
N PRO A 335 -17.47 12.55 4.84
CA PRO A 335 -16.96 11.33 5.48
C PRO A 335 -17.98 10.20 5.47
N SER A 336 -19.21 10.47 5.02
CA SER A 336 -20.27 9.47 4.90
C SER A 336 -20.01 8.48 3.76
N TYR A 337 -19.25 8.90 2.74
CA TYR A 337 -18.99 8.11 1.54
C TYR A 337 -17.53 8.24 1.12
N PRO A 338 -16.59 7.64 1.88
CA PRO A 338 -15.18 7.75 1.55
C PRO A 338 -14.91 7.20 0.14
N GLU A 339 -13.96 7.82 -0.53
CA GLU A 339 -13.45 7.37 -1.81
C GLU A 339 -12.69 6.05 -1.68
N ILE A 340 -12.67 5.28 -2.77
CA ILE A 340 -11.84 4.08 -2.88
C ILE A 340 -10.70 4.39 -3.83
N VAL A 341 -9.49 4.52 -3.30
CA VAL A 341 -8.26 4.74 -4.07
C VAL A 341 -7.77 3.43 -4.65
N ILE A 342 -7.32 3.46 -5.91
CA ILE A 342 -6.75 2.31 -6.61
C ILE A 342 -5.37 2.65 -7.16
N ILE A 343 -4.40 1.83 -6.78
CA ILE A 343 -3.06 1.85 -7.35
C ILE A 343 -2.95 0.74 -8.41
N PRO A 344 -2.71 1.08 -9.69
CA PRO A 344 -2.44 0.08 -10.70
C PRO A 344 -1.06 -0.55 -10.52
N GLU A 345 -0.92 -1.83 -10.82
CA GLU A 345 0.38 -2.53 -10.75
C GLU A 345 1.41 -1.94 -11.72
N TYR A 346 1.00 -1.60 -12.94
CA TYR A 346 1.90 -1.17 -14.02
C TYR A 346 1.62 0.26 -14.47
N GLU A 347 2.34 0.74 -15.51
CA GLU A 347 2.35 2.09 -16.10
C GLU A 347 0.95 2.67 -16.45
N ALA A 348 0.07 2.85 -15.48
CA ALA A 348 -1.27 3.39 -15.62
C ALA A 348 -1.50 4.50 -14.59
N GLN A 349 -2.41 5.41 -14.91
CA GLN A 349 -2.77 6.49 -14.02
C GLN A 349 -3.53 5.93 -12.82
N LEU A 350 -3.24 6.43 -11.62
CA LEU A 350 -4.04 6.13 -10.43
C LEU A 350 -5.45 6.69 -10.60
N TRP A 351 -6.41 6.07 -9.94
CA TRP A 351 -7.78 6.55 -9.94
C TRP A 351 -8.43 6.28 -8.60
N TYR A 352 -9.52 6.97 -8.35
CA TYR A 352 -10.38 6.69 -7.22
C TYR A 352 -11.83 6.48 -7.68
N LEU A 353 -12.62 5.85 -6.82
CA LEU A 353 -14.04 5.65 -7.00
C LEU A 353 -14.82 6.57 -6.06
N THR A 354 -15.74 7.35 -6.61
CA THR A 354 -16.72 8.12 -5.83
C THR A 354 -18.10 7.48 -5.98
N ARG A 355 -18.81 7.33 -4.86
CA ARG A 355 -20.19 6.85 -4.87
C ARG A 355 -21.12 7.94 -5.42
N VAL A 356 -21.91 7.60 -6.45
CA VAL A 356 -22.86 8.53 -7.08
C VAL A 356 -24.32 8.13 -6.87
N GLY A 357 -24.55 7.07 -6.10
CA GLY A 357 -25.87 6.58 -5.76
C GLY A 357 -25.82 5.14 -5.24
N LYS A 358 -26.98 4.60 -4.87
CA LYS A 358 -27.09 3.22 -4.35
C LYS A 358 -26.52 2.23 -5.36
N GLY A 359 -25.48 1.49 -4.95
CA GLY A 359 -24.85 0.47 -5.78
C GLY A 359 -24.06 1.02 -6.98
N LYS A 360 -23.77 2.33 -7.03
CA LYS A 360 -23.14 2.97 -8.19
C LYS A 360 -21.92 3.80 -7.79
N TRP A 361 -20.81 3.53 -8.46
CA TRP A 361 -19.55 4.28 -8.34
C TRP A 361 -19.07 4.74 -9.71
N VAL A 362 -18.37 5.86 -9.74
CA VAL A 362 -17.71 6.42 -10.92
C VAL A 362 -16.21 6.45 -10.69
N ASN A 363 -15.44 6.07 -11.71
CA ASN A 363 -13.99 6.19 -11.69
C ASN A 363 -13.57 7.62 -12.09
N THR A 364 -12.65 8.21 -11.33
CA THR A 364 -11.97 9.46 -11.69
C THR A 364 -10.47 9.24 -11.68
N LEU A 365 -9.79 9.51 -12.80
CA LEU A 365 -8.34 9.47 -12.86
C LEU A 365 -7.74 10.62 -12.03
N MET A 366 -6.81 10.30 -11.13
CA MET A 366 -6.07 11.30 -10.38
C MET A 366 -5.09 12.01 -11.32
N ARG A 367 -4.97 13.35 -11.30
CA ARG A 367 -4.02 14.06 -12.17
C ARG A 367 -2.62 14.15 -11.56
N MET A 368 -1.96 12.98 -11.53
CA MET A 368 -0.58 12.74 -11.08
C MET A 368 0.43 12.80 -12.25
N PRO A 369 1.74 12.84 -11.96
CA PRO A 369 2.79 12.64 -12.95
C PRO A 369 2.56 11.49 -13.92
N ALA A 370 3.09 11.66 -15.13
CA ALA A 370 2.92 10.78 -16.28
C ALA A 370 3.11 9.29 -15.91
N PRO A 371 2.10 8.42 -16.11
CA PRO A 371 2.10 7.07 -15.58
C PRO A 371 3.20 6.19 -16.19
N GLU A 372 3.61 6.46 -17.43
CA GLU A 372 4.74 5.82 -18.11
C GLU A 372 6.10 6.00 -17.41
N SER A 373 6.20 6.95 -16.48
CA SER A 373 7.40 7.14 -15.68
C SER A 373 7.54 6.13 -14.55
N ARG A 374 6.51 5.30 -14.29
CA ARG A 374 6.45 4.34 -13.18
C ARG A 374 6.29 2.90 -13.66
N LYS A 375 6.99 1.95 -13.08
CA LYS A 375 7.08 0.56 -13.57
C LYS A 375 6.18 -0.42 -12.85
N LYS A 376 6.47 -0.73 -11.59
CA LYS A 376 5.72 -1.71 -10.82
C LYS A 376 5.39 -1.11 -9.46
N MET A 377 4.18 -0.59 -9.32
CA MET A 377 3.70 -0.04 -8.05
C MET A 377 3.16 -1.16 -7.17
N ASP A 378 3.11 -0.92 -5.86
CA ASP A 378 2.56 -1.88 -4.90
C ASP A 378 1.30 -1.37 -4.18
N ASN A 379 1.08 -1.72 -2.91
CA ASN A 379 -0.16 -1.43 -2.21
C ASN A 379 -0.29 0.07 -1.90
N ALA A 380 -1.51 0.47 -1.52
CA ALA A 380 -1.84 1.80 -1.04
C ALA A 380 -1.86 1.81 0.49
N PHE A 381 -1.03 2.65 1.10
CA PHE A 381 -0.95 2.85 2.54
C PHE A 381 -1.44 4.26 2.86
N LEU A 382 -2.37 4.40 3.80
CA LEU A 382 -2.92 5.72 4.15
C LEU A 382 -2.18 6.29 5.35
N VAL A 383 -1.50 7.41 5.17
CA VAL A 383 -0.57 7.95 6.16
C VAL A 383 -0.63 9.47 6.13
N ASP A 384 -0.42 10.13 7.27
CA ASP A 384 -0.28 11.60 7.36
C ASP A 384 1.20 11.90 7.68
N LEU A 385 2.06 11.93 6.66
CA LEU A 385 3.51 12.04 6.88
C LEU A 385 3.97 13.47 7.18
N ASP A 386 3.23 14.48 6.72
CA ASP A 386 3.52 15.88 7.01
C ASP A 386 2.62 16.49 8.10
N GLY A 387 1.82 15.67 8.79
CA GLY A 387 1.13 16.04 10.03
C GLY A 387 0.13 17.17 9.86
N ASP A 388 -0.40 17.35 8.65
CA ASP A 388 -1.33 18.45 8.34
C ASP A 388 -2.80 18.10 8.64
N GLY A 389 -3.04 16.82 8.97
CA GLY A 389 -4.30 16.28 9.48
C GLY A 389 -5.15 15.59 8.42
N ASP A 390 -4.71 15.51 7.16
CA ASP A 390 -5.33 14.66 6.16
C ASP A 390 -4.50 13.43 5.80
N LEU A 391 -5.19 12.39 5.32
CA LEU A 391 -4.52 11.18 4.88
C LEU A 391 -3.96 11.39 3.47
N ASP A 392 -2.73 10.94 3.30
CA ASP A 392 -2.01 10.79 2.04
C ASP A 392 -2.00 9.34 1.57
N ILE A 393 -1.38 9.11 0.41
CA ILE A 393 -1.20 7.77 -0.15
C ILE A 393 0.30 7.44 -0.23
N GLY A 394 0.82 6.69 0.75
CA GLY A 394 2.11 6.02 0.69
C GLY A 394 2.08 4.77 -0.19
N THR A 395 3.16 4.52 -0.92
CA THR A 395 3.33 3.31 -1.75
C THR A 395 4.79 3.12 -2.14
N THR A 396 5.10 2.02 -2.83
CA THR A 396 6.43 1.73 -3.35
C THR A 396 6.40 1.43 -4.84
N GLU A 397 7.52 1.66 -5.50
CA GLU A 397 7.81 1.20 -6.84
C GLU A 397 9.02 0.26 -6.84
N GLU A 398 8.80 -0.98 -7.25
CA GLU A 398 9.76 -2.06 -7.12
C GLU A 398 10.91 -2.00 -8.16
N ASN A 399 10.66 -1.53 -9.38
CA ASN A 399 11.66 -1.67 -10.46
C ASN A 399 11.65 -0.57 -11.53
N GLY A 400 11.42 0.69 -11.14
CA GLY A 400 11.47 1.85 -12.03
C GLY A 400 12.38 3.00 -11.58
N GLY A 401 13.02 2.89 -10.41
CA GLY A 401 13.95 3.89 -9.87
C GLY A 401 13.35 4.95 -8.94
N TRP A 402 12.03 5.04 -8.82
CA TRP A 402 11.35 5.96 -7.89
C TRP A 402 11.47 5.52 -6.44
N GLY A 403 11.45 4.21 -6.20
CA GLY A 403 11.59 3.62 -4.87
C GLY A 403 10.37 3.88 -3.97
N VAL A 404 10.57 4.54 -2.83
CA VAL A 404 9.53 4.79 -1.82
C VAL A 404 8.87 6.15 -2.06
N ILE A 405 7.54 6.16 -2.21
CA ILE A 405 6.78 7.29 -2.72
C ILE A 405 5.63 7.59 -1.77
N TRP A 406 5.29 8.87 -1.59
CA TRP A 406 3.98 9.25 -1.08
C TRP A 406 3.36 10.32 -1.97
N PHE A 407 2.05 10.19 -2.20
CA PHE A 407 1.25 11.20 -2.87
C PHE A 407 0.58 12.02 -1.78
N GLU A 408 1.06 13.26 -1.63
CA GLU A 408 0.56 14.24 -0.67
C GLU A 408 -0.78 14.77 -1.16
N ASN A 409 -1.80 14.54 -0.35
CA ASN A 409 -3.12 15.09 -0.53
C ASN A 409 -3.01 16.61 -0.41
N PRO A 410 -3.58 17.41 -1.33
CA PRO A 410 -3.48 18.87 -1.24
C PRO A 410 -4.17 19.49 -0.01
N GLY A 411 -4.74 18.66 0.87
CA GLY A 411 -5.72 19.06 1.85
C GLY A 411 -6.94 19.70 1.21
N ARG A 412 -7.90 20.02 2.07
CA ARG A 412 -8.88 21.04 1.74
C ARG A 412 -8.16 22.37 1.89
N GLY A 413 -7.97 23.10 0.79
CA GLY A 413 -7.38 24.44 0.82
C GLY A 413 -7.91 25.23 2.01
N ARG A 414 -7.03 25.52 2.97
CA ARG A 414 -7.35 26.41 4.09
C ARG A 414 -7.56 27.83 3.58
#